data_AF-A0A2N9BBG4-F1
#
_entry.id   AF-A0A2N9BBG4-F1
#
_cell.length_a   1.000
_cell.length_b   1.000
_cell.length_c   1.000
_cell.angle_alpha   90.00
_cell.angle_beta   90.00
_cell.angle_gamma   90.00
#
_symmetry.space_group_name_H-M   'P 1'
#
loop_
_entity.id
_entity.type
_entity.pdbx_description
1 polymer ?
#
loop_
_entity_poly.entity_id
_entity_poly.type
_entity_poly.pdbx_seq_one_letter_code
_entity_poly.pdbx_strand_id
1 'polypeptide(L)'
;METRPESPRPQGAPRWVAMYRRPAEQTWRAAAESPHRSPVLHALGEMTQTLRARGDEVAFALWGPKDGDWHRFDTPLKQAASPRPEPEASAAEPTILAERMTARRHQVLMSGLSRAGLYDLSPEDDATVQALAERLDEAAVRRVAHWLAVAGAR
;
A
#
# COMPACT_ATOMS: atom_id res chain seq x y z
N MET A 1 9.32 -5.36 -26.94
CA MET A 1 9.51 -4.93 -25.55
C MET A 1 9.91 -3.46 -25.58
N GLU A 2 8.94 -2.55 -25.50
CA GLU A 2 9.23 -1.11 -25.44
C GLU A 2 9.64 -0.78 -24.00
N THR A 3 10.91 -0.46 -23.79
CA THR A 3 11.43 0.04 -22.52
C THR A 3 10.74 1.37 -22.21
N ARG A 4 9.85 1.37 -21.21
CA ARG A 4 9.14 2.58 -20.76
C ARG A 4 10.19 3.64 -20.42
N PRO A 5 10.20 4.81 -21.10
CA PRO A 5 11.24 5.80 -20.92
C PRO A 5 11.23 6.32 -19.48
N GLU A 6 12.42 6.35 -18.88
CA GLU A 6 12.61 6.74 -17.49
C GLU A 6 12.29 8.23 -17.27
N SER A 7 11.76 8.55 -16.09
CA SER A 7 11.56 9.95 -15.69
C SER A 7 12.89 10.69 -15.61
N PRO A 8 13.00 11.92 -16.14
CA PRO A 8 14.17 12.75 -15.92
C PRO A 8 14.28 13.13 -14.43
N ARG A 9 15.51 13.40 -13.99
CA ARG A 9 15.81 13.96 -12.67
C ARG A 9 15.30 15.41 -12.59
N PRO A 10 14.55 15.81 -11.54
CA PRO A 10 14.16 17.20 -11.34
C PRO A 10 15.37 18.15 -11.22
N GLN A 11 15.16 19.42 -11.56
CA GLN A 11 16.17 20.48 -11.43
C GLN A 11 16.02 21.25 -10.11
N GLY A 12 17.12 21.83 -9.63
CA GLY A 12 17.16 22.63 -8.39
C GLY A 12 17.48 21.82 -7.14
N ALA A 13 17.24 22.43 -5.97
CA ALA A 13 17.52 21.82 -4.67
C ALA A 13 16.62 20.59 -4.43
N PRO A 14 17.17 19.48 -3.90
CA PRO A 14 16.40 18.27 -3.60
C PRO A 14 15.18 18.53 -2.72
N ARG A 15 14.01 18.18 -3.23
CA ARG A 15 12.71 18.22 -2.56
C ARG A 15 11.86 17.04 -3.00
N TRP A 16 10.72 16.78 -2.38
CA TRP A 16 9.84 15.72 -2.85
C TRP A 16 9.11 16.19 -4.11
N VAL A 17 9.20 15.42 -5.19
CA VAL A 17 8.55 15.70 -6.48
C VAL A 17 7.95 14.42 -7.05
N ALA A 18 6.66 14.43 -7.32
CA ALA A 18 6.00 13.39 -8.12
C ALA A 18 6.00 13.82 -9.59
N MET A 19 6.63 13.04 -10.44
CA MET A 19 6.59 13.19 -11.89
C MET A 19 5.51 12.27 -12.46
N TYR A 20 4.71 12.78 -13.38
CA TYR A 20 3.66 12.06 -14.11
C TYR A 20 3.98 12.05 -15.60
N ARG A 21 3.83 10.88 -16.23
CA ARG A 21 3.94 10.75 -17.69
C ARG A 21 2.57 10.99 -18.32
N ARG A 22 2.46 12.02 -19.16
CA ARG A 22 1.25 12.24 -19.96
C ARG A 22 1.17 11.19 -21.06
N PRO A 23 0.10 10.37 -21.13
CA PRO A 23 -0.02 9.33 -22.15
C PRO A 23 -0.04 9.89 -23.57
N ALA A 24 -0.71 11.04 -23.79
CA ALA A 24 -0.87 11.65 -25.11
C ALA A 24 0.43 12.23 -25.68
N GLU A 25 1.27 12.83 -24.84
CA GLU A 25 2.50 13.52 -25.25
C GLU A 25 3.77 12.69 -25.00
N GLN A 26 3.65 11.59 -24.25
CA GLN A 26 4.75 10.77 -23.74
C GLN A 26 5.82 11.57 -22.96
N THR A 27 5.48 12.78 -22.50
CA THR A 27 6.36 13.67 -21.74
C THR A 27 6.15 13.52 -20.23
N TRP A 28 7.21 13.74 -19.46
CA TRP A 28 7.18 13.78 -18.01
C TRP A 28 6.94 15.20 -17.51
N ARG A 29 6.03 15.38 -16.54
CA ARG A 29 5.77 16.66 -15.88
C ARG A 29 5.66 16.50 -14.38
N ALA A 30 6.06 17.53 -13.63
CA ALA A 30 5.81 17.59 -12.20
C ALA A 30 4.30 17.68 -11.95
N ALA A 31 3.78 16.75 -11.17
CA ALA A 31 2.39 16.66 -10.76
C ALA A 31 2.19 17.27 -9.36
N ALA A 32 3.15 17.04 -8.47
CA ALA A 32 3.15 17.61 -7.13
C ALA A 32 4.60 17.80 -6.65
N GLU A 33 4.85 18.86 -5.90
CA GLU A 33 6.13 19.09 -5.24
C GLU A 33 5.94 19.66 -3.82
N SER A 34 6.83 19.29 -2.90
CA SER A 34 6.82 19.78 -1.52
C SER A 34 8.18 19.55 -0.85
N PRO A 35 8.58 20.36 0.13
CA PRO A 35 9.69 20.04 1.02
C PRO A 35 9.49 18.72 1.80
N HIS A 36 8.24 18.30 2.01
CA HIS A 36 7.89 17.10 2.77
C HIS A 36 7.30 15.99 1.89
N ARG A 37 7.52 14.73 2.28
CA ARG A 37 7.06 13.56 1.51
C ARG A 37 5.54 13.39 1.52
N SER A 38 4.90 13.56 2.68
CA SER A 38 3.49 13.20 2.87
C SER A 38 2.52 13.95 1.95
N PRO A 39 2.65 15.28 1.74
CA PRO A 39 1.78 16.01 0.80
C PRO A 39 1.90 15.50 -0.65
N VAL A 40 3.10 15.11 -1.08
CA VAL A 40 3.33 14.58 -2.44
C VAL A 40 2.69 13.22 -2.61
N LEU A 41 2.78 12.34 -1.60
CA LEU A 41 2.12 11.03 -1.63
C LEU A 41 0.60 11.14 -1.60
N HIS A 42 0.06 12.08 -0.81
CA HIS A 42 -1.37 12.34 -0.77
C HIS A 42 -1.91 12.79 -2.14
N ALA A 43 -1.29 13.81 -2.74
CA ALA A 43 -1.65 14.29 -4.08
C ALA A 43 -1.56 13.19 -5.15
N LEU A 44 -0.53 12.34 -5.06
CA LEU A 44 -0.36 11.20 -5.95
C LEU A 44 -1.49 10.17 -5.82
N GLY A 45 -1.97 9.91 -4.60
CA GLY A 45 -3.11 9.03 -4.33
C GLY A 45 -4.39 9.53 -4.98
N GLU A 46 -4.74 10.80 -4.72
CA GLU A 46 -5.92 11.48 -5.28
C GLU A 46 -5.91 11.50 -6.81
N MET A 47 -4.76 11.84 -7.40
CA MET A 47 -4.59 11.86 -8.86
C MET A 47 -4.75 10.47 -9.46
N THR A 48 -4.17 9.44 -8.83
CA THR A 48 -4.30 8.06 -9.31
C THR A 48 -5.76 7.61 -9.26
N GLN A 49 -6.46 7.88 -8.16
CA GLN A 49 -7.87 7.52 -8.01
C GLN A 49 -8.71 8.17 -9.11
N THR A 50 -8.49 9.47 -9.36
CA THR A 50 -9.20 10.22 -10.40
C THR A 50 -8.93 9.68 -11.80
N LEU A 51 -7.67 9.41 -12.14
CA LEU A 51 -7.28 8.91 -13.46
C LEU A 51 -7.76 7.48 -13.69
N ARG A 52 -7.68 6.61 -12.67
CA ARG A 52 -8.20 5.25 -12.76
C ARG A 52 -9.72 5.22 -12.93
N ALA A 53 -10.45 6.12 -12.27
CA ALA A 53 -11.90 6.24 -12.46
C ALA A 53 -12.29 6.63 -13.90
N ARG A 54 -11.36 7.25 -14.64
CA ARG A 54 -11.52 7.60 -16.07
C ARG A 54 -11.06 6.49 -17.02
N GLY A 55 -10.49 5.40 -16.50
CA GLY A 55 -9.91 4.31 -17.30
C GLY A 55 -8.49 4.60 -17.81
N ASP A 56 -7.82 5.64 -17.31
CA ASP A 56 -6.49 6.00 -17.78
C ASP A 56 -5.39 5.12 -17.15
N GLU A 57 -4.46 4.65 -17.97
CA GLU A 57 -3.22 4.04 -17.48
C GLU A 57 -2.25 5.14 -17.05
N VAL A 58 -1.76 5.07 -15.82
CA VAL A 58 -0.93 6.11 -15.21
C VAL A 58 0.48 5.64 -14.94
N ALA A 59 1.47 6.45 -15.32
CA ALA A 59 2.86 6.25 -14.95
C ALA A 59 3.35 7.41 -14.10
N PHE A 60 3.92 7.07 -12.94
CA PHE A 60 4.47 8.04 -12.01
C PHE A 60 5.89 7.66 -11.59
N ALA A 61 6.72 8.66 -11.31
CA ALA A 61 8.02 8.51 -10.68
C ALA A 61 8.12 9.47 -9.49
N LEU A 62 8.59 8.99 -8.34
CA LEU A 62 8.78 9.82 -7.16
C LEU A 62 10.27 10.13 -7.00
N TRP A 63 10.57 11.41 -6.86
CA TRP A 63 11.90 11.90 -6.53
C TRP A 63 11.87 12.55 -5.15
N GLY A 64 12.96 12.41 -4.40
CA GLY A 64 13.10 13.02 -3.10
C GLY A 64 14.57 13.15 -2.70
N PRO A 65 14.86 13.91 -1.63
CA PRO A 65 16.20 13.98 -1.07
C PRO A 65 16.60 12.65 -0.43
N LYS A 66 17.81 12.18 -0.71
CA LYS A 66 18.52 11.12 0.02
C LYS A 66 20.00 11.51 0.08
N ASP A 67 20.58 11.54 1.28
CA ASP A 67 21.98 11.93 1.48
C ASP A 67 22.34 13.30 0.88
N GLY A 68 21.37 14.22 0.82
CA GLY A 68 21.55 15.56 0.24
C GLY A 68 21.44 15.61 -1.29
N ASP A 69 21.19 14.47 -1.95
CA ASP A 69 21.06 14.35 -3.40
C ASP A 69 19.67 13.90 -3.84
N TRP A 70 19.39 14.09 -5.13
CA TRP A 70 18.18 13.57 -5.75
C TRP A 70 18.22 12.04 -5.84
N HIS A 71 17.23 11.40 -5.23
CA HIS A 71 17.04 9.97 -5.33
C HIS A 71 15.65 9.65 -5.85
N ARG A 72 15.58 8.66 -6.75
CA ARG A 72 14.32 8.14 -7.26
C ARG A 72 13.80 7.07 -6.30
N PHE A 73 12.66 7.33 -5.69
CA PHE A 73 11.97 6.39 -4.84
C PHE A 73 10.92 5.63 -5.65
N ASP A 74 10.74 4.34 -5.35
CA ASP A 74 9.57 3.65 -5.83
C ASP A 74 8.32 4.27 -5.18
N THR A 75 7.35 4.58 -6.02
CA THR A 75 6.02 4.93 -5.51
C THR A 75 5.42 3.66 -4.90
N PRO A 76 4.69 3.74 -3.77
CA PRO A 76 3.94 2.59 -3.26
C PRO A 76 2.92 2.06 -4.30
N LEU A 77 2.59 2.88 -5.31
CA LEU A 77 1.80 2.52 -6.47
C LEU A 77 2.55 1.68 -7.51
N LYS A 78 3.86 1.89 -7.72
CA LYS A 78 4.69 1.07 -8.60
C LYS A 78 4.97 -0.31 -8.00
N GLN A 79 4.92 -0.46 -6.68
CA GLN A 79 4.85 -1.79 -6.05
C GLN A 79 3.60 -2.59 -6.45
N ALA A 80 2.55 -1.94 -6.97
CA ALA A 80 1.38 -2.63 -7.53
C ALA A 80 1.47 -2.92 -9.04
N ALA A 81 2.48 -2.40 -9.76
CA ALA A 81 2.56 -2.49 -11.23
C ALA A 81 3.94 -2.91 -11.81
N SER A 82 4.95 -3.19 -10.99
CA SER A 82 6.10 -4.00 -11.45
C SER A 82 5.64 -5.46 -11.61
N PRO A 83 6.23 -6.26 -12.54
CA PRO A 83 6.14 -7.70 -12.40
C PRO A 83 6.64 -7.98 -10.99
N ARG A 84 5.80 -8.66 -10.21
CA ARG A 84 6.21 -9.36 -8.99
C ARG A 84 7.67 -9.79 -9.22
N PRO A 85 8.67 -9.36 -8.41
CA PRO A 85 9.91 -10.10 -8.41
C PRO A 85 9.45 -11.54 -8.24
N GLU A 86 9.66 -12.39 -9.25
CA GLU A 86 9.70 -13.81 -8.99
C GLU A 86 10.50 -13.90 -7.69
N PRO A 87 9.89 -14.35 -6.59
CA PRO A 87 10.67 -14.50 -5.39
C PRO A 87 11.80 -15.38 -5.86
N GLU A 88 13.02 -14.83 -5.85
CA GLU A 88 14.21 -15.65 -5.86
C GLU A 88 13.85 -16.77 -4.90
N ALA A 89 13.89 -17.99 -5.41
CA ALA A 89 13.66 -19.19 -4.65
C ALA A 89 14.80 -19.36 -3.64
N SER A 90 15.13 -18.32 -2.89
CA SER A 90 15.67 -18.43 -1.55
C SER A 90 14.46 -18.55 -0.67
N ALA A 91 14.07 -19.80 -0.41
CA ALA A 91 13.26 -20.25 0.71
C ALA A 91 12.99 -19.15 1.74
N ALA A 92 12.01 -18.28 1.49
CA ALA A 92 11.42 -17.49 2.56
C ALA A 92 10.75 -18.54 3.44
N GLU A 93 11.40 -18.81 4.56
CA GLU A 93 11.09 -19.91 5.44
C GLU A 93 9.58 -19.95 5.68
N PRO A 94 8.96 -21.14 5.71
CA PRO A 94 7.51 -21.31 5.89
C PRO A 94 6.96 -20.49 7.08
N THR A 95 7.83 -20.18 8.05
CA THR A 95 7.62 -19.30 9.20
C THR A 95 7.20 -17.88 8.82
N ILE A 96 7.89 -17.19 7.91
CA ILE A 96 7.57 -15.79 7.54
C ILE A 96 6.20 -15.71 6.86
N LEU A 97 5.85 -16.71 6.05
CA LEU A 97 4.54 -16.78 5.43
C LEU A 97 3.45 -17.05 6.47
N ALA A 98 3.68 -17.99 7.39
CA ALA A 98 2.74 -18.31 8.45
C ALA A 98 2.47 -17.10 9.35
N GLU A 99 3.51 -16.39 9.77
CA GLU A 99 3.41 -15.16 10.57
C GLU A 99 2.59 -14.08 9.86
N ARG A 100 2.85 -13.87 8.56
CA ARG A 100 2.08 -12.89 7.76
C ARG A 100 0.61 -13.30 7.61
N MET A 101 0.32 -14.60 7.51
CA MET A 101 -1.05 -15.10 7.46
C MET A 101 -1.76 -14.93 8.80
N THR A 102 -1.09 -15.20 9.91
CA THR A 102 -1.59 -14.95 11.27
C THR A 102 -1.87 -13.47 11.47
N ALA A 103 -0.93 -12.58 11.12
CA ALA A 103 -1.11 -11.13 11.24
C ALA A 103 -2.29 -10.62 10.40
N ARG A 104 -2.47 -11.15 9.18
CA ARG A 104 -3.63 -10.81 8.34
C ARG A 104 -4.94 -11.26 8.98
N ARG A 105 -4.99 -12.47 9.54
CA ARG A 105 -6.19 -13.00 10.22
C ARG A 105 -6.52 -12.17 11.45
N HIS A 106 -5.51 -11.81 12.24
CA HIS A 106 -5.63 -10.92 13.39
C HIS A 106 -6.26 -9.59 13.00
N GLN A 107 -5.75 -8.95 11.94
CA GLN A 107 -6.29 -7.69 11.43
C GLN A 107 -7.77 -7.78 11.01
N VAL A 108 -8.18 -8.89 10.39
CA VAL A 108 -9.57 -9.11 9.97
C VAL A 108 -10.50 -9.25 11.18
N LEU A 109 -10.09 -9.99 12.21
CA LEU A 109 -10.86 -10.12 13.45
C LEU A 109 -10.99 -8.78 14.17
N MET A 110 -9.89 -8.05 14.33
CA MET A 110 -9.88 -6.72 14.95
C MET A 110 -10.78 -5.72 14.21
N SER A 111 -10.76 -5.74 12.88
CA SER A 111 -11.66 -4.91 12.08
C SER A 111 -13.13 -5.29 12.26
N GLY A 112 -13.44 -6.60 12.37
CA GLY A 112 -14.78 -7.09 12.67
C GLY A 112 -15.29 -6.64 14.05
N LEU A 113 -14.45 -6.75 15.08
CA LEU A 113 -14.75 -6.32 16.44
C LEU A 113 -14.97 -4.80 16.53
N SER A 114 -14.11 -4.02 15.87
CA SER A 114 -14.28 -2.57 15.77
C SER A 114 -15.61 -2.20 15.09
N ARG A 115 -16.02 -2.93 14.06
CA ARG A 115 -17.34 -2.72 13.43
C ARG A 115 -18.51 -3.14 14.32
N ALA A 116 -18.29 -4.07 15.24
CA ALA A 116 -19.26 -4.49 16.25
C ALA A 116 -19.34 -3.55 17.46
N GLY A 117 -18.60 -2.43 17.46
CA GLY A 117 -18.62 -1.45 18.54
C GLY A 117 -17.64 -1.73 19.69
N LEU A 118 -16.77 -2.74 19.54
CA LEU A 118 -15.74 -3.08 20.52
C LEU A 118 -14.41 -2.41 20.11
N TYR A 119 -14.15 -1.25 20.69
CA TYR A 119 -12.96 -0.43 20.41
C TYR A 119 -11.91 -0.50 21.53
N ASP A 120 -12.34 -0.67 22.78
CA ASP A 120 -11.46 -0.72 23.95
C ASP A 120 -11.32 -2.17 24.44
N LEU A 121 -10.53 -2.95 23.72
CA LEU A 121 -10.20 -4.32 24.11
C LEU A 121 -9.17 -4.30 25.24
N SER A 122 -9.38 -5.14 26.25
CA SER A 122 -8.36 -5.38 27.26
C SER A 122 -7.17 -6.17 26.65
N PRO A 123 -6.01 -6.19 27.31
CA PRO A 123 -4.89 -7.03 26.87
C PRO A 123 -5.25 -8.53 26.81
N GLU A 124 -6.20 -8.99 27.64
CA GLU A 124 -6.70 -10.37 27.63
C GLU A 124 -7.55 -10.65 26.39
N ASP A 125 -8.33 -9.66 25.94
CA ASP A 125 -9.13 -9.75 24.72
C ASP A 125 -8.23 -9.78 23.49
N ASP A 126 -7.20 -8.93 23.42
CA ASP A 126 -6.22 -8.92 22.33
C ASP A 126 -5.47 -10.26 22.22
N ALA A 127 -5.01 -10.81 23.36
CA ALA A 127 -4.40 -12.13 23.42
C ALA A 127 -5.35 -13.24 22.94
N THR A 128 -6.64 -13.13 23.25
CA THR A 128 -7.67 -14.06 22.79
C THR A 128 -7.85 -13.98 21.27
N VAL A 129 -7.89 -12.77 20.70
CA VAL A 129 -8.00 -12.57 19.25
C VAL A 129 -6.77 -13.09 18.52
N GLN A 130 -5.58 -12.89 19.09
CA GLN A 130 -4.32 -13.45 18.57
C GLN A 130 -4.35 -14.99 18.56
N ALA A 131 -4.79 -15.63 19.65
CA ALA A 131 -4.92 -17.08 19.72
C ALA A 131 -5.93 -17.64 18.70
N LEU A 132 -7.00 -16.90 18.42
CA LEU A 132 -7.96 -17.24 17.36
C LEU A 132 -7.33 -17.12 15.96
N ALA A 133 -6.54 -16.07 15.71
CA ALA A 133 -5.87 -15.87 14.43
C ALA A 133 -4.85 -16.96 14.10
N GLU A 134 -4.20 -17.52 15.12
CA GLU A 134 -3.24 -18.64 14.99
C GLU A 134 -3.93 -19.96 14.67
N ARG A 135 -5.11 -20.22 15.24
CA ARG A 135 -5.82 -21.50 15.13
C ARG A 135 -6.80 -21.59 13.97
N LEU A 136 -7.38 -20.48 13.54
CA LEU A 136 -8.41 -20.44 12.51
C LEU A 136 -7.79 -20.32 11.11
N ASP A 137 -8.39 -21.02 10.13
CA ASP A 137 -8.12 -20.79 8.72
C ASP A 137 -8.77 -19.49 8.21
N GLU A 138 -8.35 -19.04 7.02
CA GLU A 138 -8.81 -17.77 6.45
C GLU A 138 -10.32 -17.73 6.17
N ALA A 139 -10.93 -18.85 5.79
CA ALA A 139 -12.37 -18.92 5.51
C ALA A 139 -13.19 -18.84 6.80
N ALA A 140 -12.72 -19.48 7.88
CA ALA A 140 -13.30 -19.37 9.21
C ALA A 140 -13.22 -17.92 9.73
N VAL A 141 -12.05 -17.27 9.62
CA VAL A 141 -11.86 -15.87 10.03
C VAL A 141 -12.79 -14.91 9.28
N ARG A 142 -12.93 -15.07 7.95
CA ARG A 142 -13.86 -14.24 7.16
C ARG A 142 -15.31 -14.42 7.57
N ARG A 143 -15.73 -15.65 7.90
CA ARG A 143 -17.10 -15.92 8.40
C ARG A 143 -17.35 -15.26 9.75
N VAL A 144 -16.40 -15.36 10.68
CA VAL A 144 -16.50 -14.68 12.00
C VAL A 144 -16.59 -13.18 11.83
N ALA A 145 -15.70 -12.58 11.04
CA ALA A 145 -15.73 -11.14 10.79
C ALA A 145 -17.04 -10.69 10.11
N HIS A 146 -17.59 -11.49 9.21
CA HIS A 146 -18.89 -11.24 8.61
C HIS A 146 -20.02 -11.27 9.65
N TRP A 147 -20.06 -12.26 10.54
CA TRP A 147 -21.05 -12.32 11.62
C TRP A 147 -20.95 -11.12 12.56
N LEU A 148 -19.73 -10.72 12.94
CA LEU A 148 -19.50 -9.52 13.75
C LEU A 148 -20.00 -8.26 13.06
N ALA A 149 -19.73 -8.11 11.76
CA ALA A 149 -20.22 -6.97 10.98
C ALA A 149 -21.75 -6.94 10.86
N VAL A 150 -22.41 -8.10 10.72
CA VAL A 150 -23.88 -8.19 10.69
C VAL A 150 -24.48 -7.90 12.07
N ALA A 151 -23.84 -8.35 13.15
CA ALA A 151 -24.29 -8.10 14.51
C ALA A 151 -24.17 -6.61 14.91
N GLY A 152 -23.11 -5.93 14.47
CA GLY A 152 -22.87 -4.50 14.74
C GLY A 152 -23.65 -3.52 13.86
N ALA A 153 -24.35 -4.00 12.82
CA ALA A 153 -25.16 -3.16 11.93
C ALA A 153 -26.61 -2.96 12.42
N ARG A 154 -26.91 -3.41 13.64
CA ARG A 154 -28.20 -3.21 14.33
C ARG A 154 -28.12 -2.04 15.29
#